data_AF-A0A2E4JPJ8-F1
#
_entry.id   AF-A0A2E4JPJ8-F1
#
_cell.length_a   1.000
_cell.length_b   1.000
_cell.length_c   1.000
_cell.angle_alpha   90.00
_cell.angle_beta   90.00
_cell.angle_gamma   90.00
#
_symmetry.space_group_name_H-M   'P 1'
#
loop_
_entity.id
_entity.type
_entity.pdbx_description
1 polymer ?
#
loop_
_entity_poly.entity_id
_entity_poly.type
_entity_poly.pdbx_seq_one_letter_code
_entity_poly.pdbx_strand_id
1 'polypeptide(L)'
;MSSTCNKIDIDDSVGKEHEPSVNPFTNPLPWWYELYKRIKLFPWWIRYNLGIDKEAILKDKIIQLGTSLGLQDKWLKKIIRHTVSEFSKKGLGIDYYGYHNIDHELEATYFVLLSTNGQKERNKFSLDDIKYLFVAALFHDYDPLKELDKPNENSVERFIRNDDKIKEFIDDIRINIDIVIAMIYRTAYPFKGEIADHAKKKMNELFTHAGINENDIETRKHYEDLGWFLSIAERISGYALDNFTHSRDLARRNAYVLGWHPSLINEESVKYFNAFKEEREMTECVLEGIPEEYKKRFWDNVEAFKEAWKEEISVRSSIERKELRFVSLVEKIEGEPDPILREYLLNLHKELPAHIRINEEKFRKSLSDKRTILITLRVNEEYGKIVGYVKGGPLENYKLRRGTHDENMGERTTAYLEHICIKMGYWGATGGHLIRLQFLNEAKKRGYKYVTAYVHRNVIIHRINKGENIEIIQKYEPDRLDYYRYDLTKLVEEFSPSTTYVDIPENNYE
;
A
#
# COMPACT_ATOMS: atom_id res chain seq x y z
N MET A 1 15.29 -31.39 -11.70
CA MET A 1 14.79 -32.46 -10.79
C MET A 1 13.75 -31.83 -9.90
N SER A 2 12.60 -32.51 -9.83
CA SER A 2 11.29 -32.03 -9.38
C SER A 2 11.29 -31.37 -7.99
N SER A 3 10.75 -30.16 -7.90
CA SER A 3 10.31 -29.53 -6.64
C SER A 3 8.79 -29.39 -6.72
N THR A 4 8.10 -30.28 -6.00
CA THR A 4 6.66 -30.33 -5.83
C THR A 4 6.19 -29.09 -5.08
N CYS A 5 5.47 -28.23 -5.79
CA CYS A 5 4.64 -27.18 -5.21
C CYS A 5 3.51 -27.87 -4.43
N ASN A 6 3.57 -27.83 -3.10
CA ASN A 6 2.45 -28.22 -2.26
C ASN A 6 1.34 -27.18 -2.45
N LYS A 7 0.39 -27.53 -3.32
CA LYS A 7 -0.94 -26.95 -3.30
C LYS A 7 -1.55 -27.25 -1.94
N ILE A 8 -1.83 -26.20 -1.16
CA ILE A 8 -2.84 -26.30 -0.12
C ILE A 8 -4.16 -26.23 -0.87
N ASP A 9 -4.75 -27.40 -1.13
CA ASP A 9 -6.13 -27.51 -1.57
C ASP A 9 -7.01 -26.95 -0.45
N ILE A 10 -7.63 -25.79 -0.70
CA ILE A 10 -8.67 -25.25 0.15
C ILE A 10 -9.92 -26.10 -0.12
N ASP A 11 -10.24 -26.97 0.83
CA ASP A 11 -11.43 -27.79 0.84
C ASP A 11 -12.67 -26.89 0.98
N ASP A 12 -13.40 -26.72 -0.13
CA ASP A 12 -14.68 -26.02 -0.27
C ASP A 12 -15.85 -26.82 0.36
N SER A 13 -15.76 -27.15 1.65
CA SER A 13 -16.81 -27.97 2.26
C SER A 13 -17.09 -27.73 3.75
N VAL A 14 -17.45 -26.50 4.16
CA VAL A 14 -18.41 -26.33 5.28
C VAL A 14 -19.33 -25.13 5.02
N GLY A 15 -20.56 -25.44 4.61
CA GLY A 15 -21.64 -24.47 4.46
C GLY A 15 -22.16 -23.94 5.80
N LYS A 16 -22.16 -22.61 5.92
CA LYS A 16 -23.36 -21.83 6.26
C LYS A 16 -23.39 -20.62 5.34
N GLU A 17 -24.42 -20.54 4.50
CA GLU A 17 -24.72 -19.37 3.68
C GLU A 17 -24.86 -18.14 4.58
N HIS A 18 -23.81 -17.31 4.62
CA HIS A 18 -23.96 -15.91 4.96
C HIS A 18 -24.14 -15.16 3.64
N GLU A 19 -25.21 -14.37 3.54
CA GLU A 19 -25.47 -13.46 2.42
C GLU A 19 -24.18 -12.76 1.97
N PRO A 20 -23.98 -12.54 0.66
CA PRO A 20 -22.80 -11.84 0.17
C PRO A 20 -22.75 -10.47 0.85
N SER A 21 -21.75 -10.27 1.71
CA SER A 21 -21.55 -8.99 2.39
C SER A 21 -21.39 -7.93 1.32
N VAL A 22 -22.42 -7.11 1.12
CA VAL A 22 -22.41 -6.00 0.18
C VAL A 22 -21.17 -5.18 0.47
N ASN A 23 -20.23 -5.10 -0.49
CA ASN A 23 -19.09 -4.21 -0.31
C ASN A 23 -19.68 -2.79 -0.16
N PRO A 24 -19.51 -2.13 1.00
CA PRO A 24 -20.12 -0.82 1.26
C PRO A 24 -19.59 0.28 0.31
N PHE A 25 -18.57 -0.01 -0.49
CA PHE A 25 -18.07 0.81 -1.59
C PHE A 25 -18.62 0.46 -2.98
N THR A 26 -19.25 -0.71 -3.19
CA THR A 26 -19.78 -1.15 -4.50
C THR A 26 -21.16 -0.62 -4.85
N ASN A 27 -21.88 -0.03 -3.90
CA ASN A 27 -23.08 0.73 -4.27
C ASN A 27 -22.63 1.91 -5.14
N PRO A 28 -23.18 2.08 -6.37
CA PRO A 28 -22.82 3.19 -7.23
C PRO A 28 -22.92 4.45 -6.40
N LEU A 29 -21.78 5.14 -6.28
CA LEU A 29 -21.70 6.39 -5.55
C LEU A 29 -22.80 7.27 -6.15
N PRO A 30 -23.80 7.70 -5.35
CA PRO A 30 -24.90 8.46 -5.91
C PRO A 30 -24.36 9.68 -6.65
N TRP A 31 -25.07 10.21 -7.64
CA TRP A 31 -24.64 11.41 -8.38
C TRP A 31 -24.22 12.57 -7.43
N TRP A 32 -24.87 12.65 -6.25
CA TRP A 32 -24.55 13.64 -5.23
C TRP A 32 -23.21 13.39 -4.52
N TYR A 33 -22.65 12.17 -4.54
CA TYR A 33 -21.35 11.86 -3.98
C TYR A 33 -20.21 12.39 -4.86
N GLU A 34 -20.31 12.27 -6.18
CA GLU A 34 -19.36 12.93 -7.08
C GLU A 34 -19.42 14.46 -6.88
N LEU A 35 -20.64 15.02 -6.77
CA LEU A 35 -20.83 16.43 -6.47
C LEU A 35 -20.24 16.81 -5.10
N TYR A 36 -20.52 16.00 -4.06
CA TYR A 36 -19.95 16.16 -2.72
C TYR A 36 -18.42 16.10 -2.75
N LYS A 37 -17.83 15.15 -3.47
CA LYS A 37 -16.37 15.04 -3.63
C LYS A 37 -15.82 16.26 -4.35
N ARG A 38 -16.46 16.74 -5.41
CA ARG A 38 -16.05 17.98 -6.10
C ARG A 38 -16.10 19.19 -5.16
N ILE A 39 -17.14 19.31 -4.33
CA ILE A 39 -17.26 20.37 -3.32
C ILE A 39 -16.20 20.20 -2.22
N LYS A 40 -16.04 19.00 -1.66
CA LYS A 40 -15.07 18.67 -0.61
C LYS A 40 -13.64 18.94 -1.08
N LEU A 41 -13.33 18.59 -2.33
CA LEU A 41 -12.01 18.77 -2.94
C LEU A 41 -11.83 20.18 -3.52
N PHE A 42 -12.83 21.05 -3.49
CA PHE A 42 -12.71 22.41 -4.04
C PHE A 42 -11.55 23.22 -3.42
N PRO A 43 -11.33 23.23 -2.09
CA PRO A 43 -10.17 23.90 -1.50
C PRO A 43 -8.83 23.32 -1.99
N TRP A 44 -8.76 22.00 -2.15
CA TRP A 44 -7.59 21.32 -2.70
C TRP A 44 -7.40 21.69 -4.19
N TRP A 45 -8.45 21.71 -4.99
CA TRP A 45 -8.39 22.13 -6.40
C TRP A 45 -7.88 23.57 -6.56
N ILE A 46 -8.25 24.48 -5.65
CA ILE A 46 -7.70 25.84 -5.65
C ILE A 46 -6.19 25.78 -5.43
N ARG A 47 -5.73 25.10 -4.37
CA ARG A 47 -4.31 24.96 -4.04
C ARG A 47 -3.51 24.27 -5.15
N TYR A 48 -4.06 23.23 -5.76
CA TYR A 48 -3.50 22.54 -6.92
C TYR A 48 -3.32 23.48 -8.12
N ASN A 49 -4.35 24.27 -8.45
CA ASN A 49 -4.25 25.23 -9.57
C ASN A 49 -3.31 26.41 -9.25
N LEU A 50 -3.12 26.75 -7.97
CA LEU A 50 -2.16 27.76 -7.50
C LEU A 50 -0.71 27.27 -7.43
N GLY A 51 -0.44 25.97 -7.69
CA GLY A 51 0.92 25.43 -7.63
C GLY A 51 1.42 25.11 -6.23
N ILE A 52 0.53 25.03 -5.23
CA ILE A 52 0.91 24.87 -3.81
C ILE A 52 1.08 23.40 -3.42
N ASP A 53 0.27 22.51 -3.98
CA ASP A 53 0.28 21.09 -3.61
C ASP A 53 1.36 20.28 -4.35
N LYS A 54 1.74 19.14 -3.77
CA LYS A 54 2.81 18.26 -4.31
C LYS A 54 2.51 17.84 -5.75
N GLU A 55 1.27 17.49 -6.02
CA GLU A 55 0.78 17.09 -7.34
C GLU A 55 0.86 18.23 -8.35
N ALA A 56 0.70 19.47 -7.90
CA ALA A 56 0.86 20.64 -8.76
C ALA A 56 2.33 20.86 -9.14
N ILE A 57 3.24 20.69 -8.19
CA ILE A 57 4.70 20.75 -8.42
C ILE A 57 5.13 19.64 -9.40
N LEU A 58 4.66 18.41 -9.22
CA LEU A 58 4.95 17.31 -10.15
C LEU A 58 4.36 17.57 -11.54
N LYS A 59 3.11 18.02 -11.62
CA LYS A 59 2.46 18.44 -12.88
C LYS A 59 3.29 19.50 -13.61
N ASP A 60 3.78 20.52 -12.92
CA ASP A 60 4.59 21.57 -13.54
C ASP A 60 5.95 21.04 -14.03
N LYS A 61 6.60 20.14 -13.26
CA LYS A 61 7.82 19.45 -13.70
C LYS A 61 7.61 18.57 -14.94
N ILE A 62 6.51 17.81 -14.98
CA ILE A 62 6.12 16.99 -16.14
C ILE A 62 5.90 17.88 -17.36
N ILE A 63 5.18 18.99 -17.21
CA ILE A 63 4.92 19.92 -18.31
C ILE A 63 6.22 20.51 -18.85
N GLN A 64 7.09 20.98 -17.95
CA GLN A 64 8.39 21.56 -18.31
C GLN A 64 9.24 20.55 -19.10
N LEU A 65 9.35 19.33 -18.58
CA LEU A 65 10.19 18.28 -19.15
C LEU A 65 9.60 17.70 -20.45
N GLY A 66 8.29 17.47 -20.49
CA GLY A 66 7.60 17.07 -21.70
C GLY A 66 7.75 18.09 -22.82
N THR A 67 7.67 19.38 -22.49
CA THR A 67 7.89 20.46 -23.46
C THR A 67 9.34 20.49 -23.97
N SER A 68 10.34 20.28 -23.10
CA SER A 68 11.75 20.19 -23.55
C SER A 68 12.02 18.97 -24.45
N LEU A 69 11.21 17.92 -24.31
CA LEU A 69 11.23 16.73 -25.15
C LEU A 69 10.42 16.88 -26.46
N GLY A 70 9.80 18.04 -26.70
CA GLY A 70 9.05 18.33 -27.92
C GLY A 70 7.55 18.06 -27.87
N LEU A 71 7.00 17.71 -26.71
CA LEU A 71 5.55 17.57 -26.52
C LEU A 71 4.88 18.95 -26.41
N GLN A 72 3.65 19.08 -26.93
CA GLN A 72 2.94 20.35 -26.92
C GLN A 72 2.41 20.70 -25.53
N ASP A 73 2.86 21.84 -24.97
CA ASP A 73 2.46 22.36 -23.65
C ASP A 73 0.94 22.40 -23.42
N LYS A 74 0.17 22.90 -24.39
CA LYS A 74 -1.30 22.98 -24.30
C LYS A 74 -1.95 21.59 -24.19
N TRP A 75 -1.41 20.59 -24.89
CA TRP A 75 -1.91 19.23 -24.86
C TRP A 75 -1.55 18.57 -23.52
N LEU A 76 -0.29 18.68 -23.08
CA LEU A 76 0.18 18.20 -21.76
C LEU A 76 -0.70 18.72 -20.61
N LYS A 77 -0.97 20.02 -20.58
CA LYS A 77 -1.82 20.65 -19.57
C LYS A 77 -3.24 20.07 -19.55
N LYS A 78 -3.81 19.78 -20.71
CA LYS A 78 -5.18 19.24 -20.83
C LYS A 78 -5.25 17.79 -20.35
N ILE A 79 -4.36 16.93 -20.83
CA ILE A 79 -4.38 15.49 -20.50
C ILE A 79 -4.09 15.26 -19.02
N ILE A 80 -3.08 15.93 -18.44
CA ILE A 80 -2.77 15.80 -17.01
C ILE A 80 -3.93 16.32 -16.14
N ARG A 81 -4.53 17.45 -16.51
CA ARG A 81 -5.70 17.98 -15.79
C ARG A 81 -6.88 17.01 -15.83
N HIS A 82 -7.11 16.35 -16.97
CA HIS A 82 -8.14 15.33 -17.10
C HIS A 82 -7.83 14.14 -16.18
N THR A 83 -6.63 13.58 -16.24
CA THR A 83 -6.20 12.47 -15.39
C THR A 83 -6.38 12.78 -13.91
N VAL A 84 -5.86 13.91 -13.44
CA VAL A 84 -6.00 14.33 -12.03
C VAL A 84 -7.47 14.47 -11.62
N SER A 85 -8.32 14.97 -12.52
CA SER A 85 -9.76 15.08 -12.29
C SER A 85 -10.46 13.72 -12.21
N GLU A 86 -10.14 12.80 -13.12
CA GLU A 86 -10.75 11.46 -13.13
C GLU A 86 -10.37 10.66 -11.89
N PHE A 87 -9.09 10.65 -11.51
CA PHE A 87 -8.64 10.01 -10.26
C PHE A 87 -9.33 10.64 -9.04
N SER A 88 -9.34 11.97 -8.96
CA SER A 88 -9.91 12.68 -7.80
C SER A 88 -11.41 12.42 -7.62
N LYS A 89 -12.20 12.52 -8.70
CA LYS A 89 -13.67 12.38 -8.60
C LYS A 89 -14.08 10.93 -8.31
N LYS A 90 -13.30 9.95 -8.76
CA LYS A 90 -13.55 8.52 -8.54
C LYS A 90 -12.94 8.00 -7.23
N GLY A 91 -12.38 8.90 -6.42
CA GLY A 91 -11.92 8.57 -5.07
C GLY A 91 -10.50 8.00 -5.01
N LEU A 92 -9.74 8.07 -6.11
CA LEU A 92 -8.32 7.70 -6.23
C LEU A 92 -7.37 8.91 -6.20
N GLY A 93 -7.87 10.09 -5.83
CA GLY A 93 -7.05 11.29 -5.62
C GLY A 93 -6.28 11.24 -4.30
N ILE A 94 -5.89 12.41 -3.78
CA ILE A 94 -5.07 12.56 -2.56
C ILE A 94 -5.62 11.86 -1.30
N ASP A 95 -6.94 11.68 -1.22
CA ASP A 95 -7.60 11.01 -0.09
C ASP A 95 -7.48 9.46 -0.17
N TYR A 96 -7.00 8.90 -1.28
CA TYR A 96 -6.84 7.46 -1.46
C TYR A 96 -5.50 7.00 -0.92
N TYR A 97 -5.55 6.00 -0.05
CA TYR A 97 -4.39 5.55 0.68
C TYR A 97 -3.63 4.40 0.03
N GLY A 98 -4.26 3.71 -0.93
CA GLY A 98 -3.61 2.66 -1.70
C GLY A 98 -2.45 3.23 -2.50
N TYR A 99 -1.51 2.34 -2.86
CA TYR A 99 -0.32 2.70 -3.64
C TYR A 99 -0.69 3.30 -5.01
N HIS A 100 -1.62 2.66 -5.72
CA HIS A 100 -2.04 3.04 -7.07
C HIS A 100 -3.02 4.22 -7.05
N ASN A 101 -2.49 5.42 -6.81
CA ASN A 101 -3.21 6.69 -6.71
C ASN A 101 -2.61 7.75 -7.67
N ILE A 102 -3.17 8.96 -7.68
CA ILE A 102 -2.69 10.02 -8.59
C ILE A 102 -1.24 10.47 -8.32
N ASP A 103 -0.74 10.36 -7.08
CA ASP A 103 0.67 10.68 -6.79
C ASP A 103 1.59 9.71 -7.54
N HIS A 104 1.31 8.41 -7.44
CA HIS A 104 2.07 7.35 -8.13
C HIS A 104 2.11 7.57 -9.64
N GLU A 105 0.97 7.84 -10.27
CA GLU A 105 0.91 8.06 -11.72
C GLU A 105 1.72 9.27 -12.18
N LEU A 106 1.69 10.36 -11.41
CA LEU A 106 2.49 11.55 -11.70
C LEU A 106 3.98 11.31 -11.44
N GLU A 107 4.33 10.58 -10.38
CA GLU A 107 5.72 10.20 -10.06
C GLU A 107 6.31 9.29 -11.16
N ALA A 108 5.58 8.25 -11.56
CA ALA A 108 5.97 7.35 -12.65
C ALA A 108 6.13 8.11 -13.97
N THR A 109 5.14 8.94 -14.35
CA THR A 109 5.18 9.75 -15.58
C THR A 109 6.38 10.70 -15.57
N TYR A 110 6.60 11.42 -14.47
CA TYR A 110 7.75 12.32 -14.35
C TYR A 110 9.07 11.56 -14.49
N PHE A 111 9.20 10.41 -13.83
CA PHE A 111 10.43 9.64 -13.84
C PHE A 111 10.73 9.01 -15.20
N VAL A 112 9.71 8.53 -15.92
CA VAL A 112 9.83 8.07 -17.31
C VAL A 112 10.34 9.19 -18.21
N LEU A 113 9.72 10.38 -18.14
CA LEU A 113 10.21 11.54 -18.90
C LEU A 113 11.65 11.94 -18.51
N LEU A 114 11.99 11.81 -17.23
CA LEU A 114 13.33 12.14 -16.74
C LEU A 114 14.38 11.19 -17.33
N SER A 115 14.10 9.89 -17.27
CA SER A 115 14.99 8.86 -17.80
C SER A 115 15.10 8.91 -19.33
N THR A 116 14.00 9.19 -20.04
CA THR A 116 14.05 9.37 -21.51
C THR A 116 14.87 10.59 -21.91
N ASN A 117 14.74 11.72 -21.20
CA ASN A 117 15.46 12.95 -21.50
C ASN A 117 16.97 12.86 -21.28
N GLY A 118 17.45 12.05 -20.32
CA GLY A 118 18.88 11.87 -20.09
C GLY A 118 19.52 10.74 -20.90
N GLN A 119 18.79 10.08 -21.80
CA GLN A 119 19.39 9.06 -22.66
C GLN A 119 20.48 9.66 -23.57
N LYS A 120 21.57 8.92 -23.75
CA LYS A 120 22.65 9.26 -24.69
C LYS A 120 22.18 9.00 -26.12
N GLU A 121 22.85 9.59 -27.11
CA GLU A 121 22.51 9.46 -28.54
C GLU A 121 22.32 8.00 -29.03
N ARG A 122 23.04 7.03 -28.43
CA ARG A 122 22.89 5.59 -28.75
C ARG A 122 21.56 4.96 -28.34
N ASN A 123 20.86 5.54 -27.37
CA ASN A 123 19.60 5.05 -26.78
C ASN A 123 18.49 6.10 -26.90
N LYS A 124 18.60 7.00 -27.88
CA LYS A 124 17.73 8.16 -27.99
C LYS A 124 16.35 7.75 -28.48
N PHE A 125 15.34 8.09 -27.70
CA PHE A 125 13.94 7.88 -28.06
C PHE A 125 13.50 8.85 -29.15
N SER A 126 12.69 8.35 -30.09
CA SER A 126 12.01 9.20 -31.05
C SER A 126 10.91 10.03 -30.36
N LEU A 127 10.41 11.07 -31.03
CA LEU A 127 9.29 11.85 -30.50
C LEU A 127 8.04 10.99 -30.31
N ASP A 128 7.80 10.01 -31.19
CA ASP A 128 6.65 9.11 -31.05
C ASP A 128 6.85 8.14 -29.88
N ASP A 129 8.06 7.64 -29.63
CA ASP A 129 8.35 6.83 -28.43
C ASP A 129 8.07 7.61 -27.16
N ILE A 130 8.47 8.89 -27.10
CA ILE A 130 8.21 9.77 -25.95
C ILE A 130 6.71 9.97 -25.74
N LYS A 131 5.93 10.15 -26.82
CA LYS A 131 4.46 10.25 -26.73
C LYS A 131 3.84 8.97 -26.17
N TYR A 132 4.24 7.81 -26.70
CA TYR A 132 3.75 6.51 -26.23
C TYR A 132 4.09 6.28 -24.76
N LEU A 133 5.36 6.50 -24.38
CA LEU A 133 5.83 6.38 -23.00
C LEU A 133 5.09 7.32 -22.06
N PHE A 134 4.88 8.58 -22.45
CA PHE A 134 4.14 9.55 -21.64
C PHE A 134 2.69 9.10 -21.39
N VAL A 135 1.96 8.72 -22.44
CA VAL A 135 0.55 8.32 -22.30
C VAL A 135 0.44 7.01 -21.54
N ALA A 136 1.28 6.01 -21.84
CA ALA A 136 1.26 4.73 -21.14
C ALA A 136 1.61 4.92 -19.66
N ALA A 137 2.63 5.71 -19.32
CA ALA A 137 3.00 5.97 -17.93
C ALA A 137 1.90 6.67 -17.12
N LEU A 138 1.16 7.59 -17.75
CA LEU A 138 0.11 8.36 -17.08
C LEU A 138 -1.17 7.55 -16.80
N PHE A 139 -1.36 6.42 -17.49
CA PHE A 139 -2.58 5.62 -17.41
C PHE A 139 -2.34 4.14 -17.08
N HIS A 140 -1.11 3.70 -16.79
CA HIS A 140 -0.81 2.28 -16.60
C HIS A 140 -1.59 1.64 -15.45
N ASP A 141 -1.93 2.40 -14.40
CA ASP A 141 -2.76 1.95 -13.28
C ASP A 141 -4.14 2.64 -13.24
N TYR A 142 -4.62 3.17 -14.39
CA TYR A 142 -5.93 3.83 -14.51
C TYR A 142 -7.10 2.85 -14.41
N ASP A 143 -7.31 2.33 -13.20
CA ASP A 143 -8.40 1.45 -12.80
C ASP A 143 -9.23 2.13 -11.69
N PRO A 144 -10.12 3.05 -12.05
CA PRO A 144 -10.88 3.85 -11.09
C PRO A 144 -11.91 3.09 -10.25
N LEU A 145 -12.32 1.88 -10.66
CA LEU A 145 -13.26 1.10 -9.86
C LEU A 145 -12.56 0.28 -8.78
N LYS A 146 -11.25 0.01 -8.91
CA LYS A 146 -10.47 -0.84 -8.00
C LYS A 146 -11.28 -2.09 -7.60
N GLU A 147 -11.84 -2.78 -8.59
CA GLU A 147 -12.55 -4.05 -8.34
C GLU A 147 -11.62 -5.06 -7.66
N LEU A 148 -10.31 -4.94 -7.93
CA LEU A 148 -9.20 -5.59 -7.25
C LEU A 148 -8.22 -4.54 -6.73
N ASP A 149 -7.46 -4.89 -5.68
CA ASP A 149 -6.54 -3.94 -5.03
C ASP A 149 -5.30 -3.65 -5.89
N LYS A 150 -4.87 -4.66 -6.66
CA LYS A 150 -3.92 -4.48 -7.77
C LYS A 150 -4.71 -4.15 -9.06
N PRO A 151 -4.34 -3.09 -9.82
CA PRO A 151 -4.90 -2.82 -11.13
C PRO A 151 -4.81 -4.05 -12.01
N ASN A 152 -5.93 -4.38 -12.65
CA ASN A 152 -5.97 -5.41 -13.67
C ASN A 152 -5.81 -4.73 -15.04
N GLU A 153 -4.85 -5.16 -15.84
CA GLU A 153 -4.57 -4.57 -17.15
C GLU A 153 -5.80 -4.62 -18.07
N ASN A 154 -6.68 -5.62 -17.90
CA ASN A 154 -7.97 -5.67 -18.59
C ASN A 154 -8.95 -4.57 -18.15
N SER A 155 -8.95 -4.20 -16.85
CA SER A 155 -9.76 -3.10 -16.33
C SER A 155 -9.23 -1.77 -16.87
N VAL A 156 -7.91 -1.59 -16.84
CA VAL A 156 -7.23 -0.40 -17.40
C VAL A 156 -7.55 -0.25 -18.88
N GLU A 157 -7.41 -1.32 -19.67
CA GLU A 157 -7.82 -1.36 -21.09
C GLU A 157 -9.28 -0.90 -21.26
N ARG A 158 -10.20 -1.47 -20.47
CA ARG A 158 -11.62 -1.11 -20.52
C ARG A 158 -11.83 0.38 -20.25
N PHE A 159 -11.13 0.98 -19.28
CA PHE A 159 -11.32 2.39 -18.95
C PHE A 159 -10.72 3.33 -19.97
N ILE A 160 -9.53 3.05 -20.47
CA ILE A 160 -8.87 3.86 -21.50
C ILE A 160 -9.74 3.90 -22.77
N ARG A 161 -10.30 2.76 -23.19
CA ARG A 161 -11.16 2.69 -24.38
C ARG A 161 -12.51 3.39 -24.23
N ASN A 162 -13.03 3.47 -23.00
CA ASN A 162 -14.35 4.04 -22.73
C ASN A 162 -14.31 5.53 -22.31
N ASP A 163 -13.13 6.14 -22.20
CA ASP A 163 -12.99 7.56 -21.93
C ASP A 163 -12.78 8.35 -23.23
N ASP A 164 -13.81 9.08 -23.66
CA ASP A 164 -13.80 9.82 -24.92
C ASP A 164 -12.70 10.88 -24.98
N LYS A 165 -12.34 11.49 -23.84
CA LYS A 165 -11.26 12.48 -23.81
C LYS A 165 -9.89 11.84 -23.92
N ILE A 166 -9.68 10.68 -23.32
CA ILE A 166 -8.40 9.96 -23.47
C ILE A 166 -8.19 9.57 -24.94
N LYS A 167 -9.25 9.08 -25.62
CA LYS A 167 -9.21 8.82 -27.06
C LYS A 167 -8.89 10.08 -27.87
N GLU A 168 -9.59 11.19 -27.61
CA GLU A 168 -9.32 12.47 -28.26
C GLU A 168 -7.87 12.91 -28.07
N PHE A 169 -7.32 12.80 -26.86
CA PHE A 169 -5.93 13.17 -26.59
C PHE A 169 -4.93 12.30 -27.32
N ILE A 170 -5.20 11.00 -27.47
CA ILE A 170 -4.35 10.05 -28.21
C ILE A 170 -4.39 10.36 -29.71
N ASP A 171 -5.58 10.61 -30.25
CA ASP A 171 -5.79 10.95 -31.67
C ASP A 171 -5.14 12.30 -32.03
N ASP A 172 -5.23 13.30 -31.15
CA ASP A 172 -4.66 14.64 -31.32
C ASP A 172 -3.14 14.61 -31.63
N ILE A 173 -2.42 13.65 -31.05
CA ILE A 173 -0.97 13.50 -31.23
C ILE A 173 -0.57 12.37 -32.19
N ARG A 174 -1.57 11.74 -32.82
CA ARG A 174 -1.45 10.71 -33.86
C ARG A 174 -0.69 9.46 -33.43
N ILE A 175 -0.95 8.99 -32.21
CA ILE A 175 -0.43 7.68 -31.74
C ILE A 175 -1.57 6.66 -31.67
N ASN A 176 -1.25 5.37 -31.68
CA ASN A 176 -2.25 4.30 -31.69
C ASN A 176 -2.59 3.83 -30.27
N ILE A 177 -3.87 3.86 -29.91
CA ILE A 177 -4.35 3.43 -28.58
C ILE A 177 -4.02 1.96 -28.25
N ASP A 178 -4.00 1.07 -29.25
CA ASP A 178 -3.70 -0.35 -29.04
C ASP A 178 -2.22 -0.55 -28.69
N ILE A 179 -1.31 0.25 -29.25
CA ILE A 179 0.12 0.24 -28.85
C ILE A 179 0.27 0.76 -27.41
N VAL A 180 -0.44 1.84 -27.03
CA VAL A 180 -0.45 2.33 -25.64
C VAL A 180 -0.89 1.22 -24.69
N ILE A 181 -1.99 0.53 -24.99
CA ILE A 181 -2.52 -0.55 -24.17
C ILE A 181 -1.55 -1.74 -24.15
N ALA A 182 -0.91 -2.08 -25.27
CA ALA A 182 0.09 -3.16 -25.32
C ALA A 182 1.28 -2.86 -24.39
N MET A 183 1.75 -1.61 -24.35
CA MET A 183 2.80 -1.20 -23.42
C MET A 183 2.36 -1.32 -21.95
N ILE A 184 1.10 -1.03 -21.64
CA ILE A 184 0.52 -1.23 -20.30
C ILE A 184 0.46 -2.72 -19.93
N TYR A 185 0.06 -3.61 -20.85
CA TYR A 185 0.13 -5.06 -20.58
C TYR A 185 1.56 -5.52 -20.24
N ARG A 186 2.58 -4.87 -20.78
CA ARG A 186 3.98 -5.17 -20.48
C ARG A 186 4.41 -4.76 -19.07
N THR A 187 3.67 -3.89 -18.39
CA THR A 187 3.95 -3.48 -17.00
C THR A 187 3.40 -4.46 -15.95
N ALA A 188 2.68 -5.50 -16.37
CA ALA A 188 2.18 -6.53 -15.46
C ALA A 188 3.30 -7.13 -14.60
N TYR A 189 3.21 -6.98 -13.28
CA TYR A 189 4.24 -7.45 -12.35
C TYR A 189 3.77 -8.58 -11.40
N PRO A 190 4.56 -9.64 -11.17
CA PRO A 190 5.79 -9.98 -11.89
C PRO A 190 5.49 -10.42 -13.33
N PHE A 191 6.30 -9.97 -14.30
CA PHE A 191 6.15 -10.36 -15.71
C PHE A 191 6.76 -11.76 -15.94
N LYS A 192 6.16 -12.79 -15.34
CA LYS A 192 6.61 -14.19 -15.40
C LYS A 192 5.43 -15.17 -15.41
N GLY A 193 5.67 -16.39 -15.88
CA GLY A 193 4.67 -17.47 -15.88
C GLY A 193 3.39 -17.09 -16.62
N GLU A 194 2.24 -17.53 -16.09
CA GLU A 194 0.92 -17.30 -16.69
C GLU A 194 0.60 -15.82 -16.91
N ILE A 195 1.09 -14.92 -16.04
CA ILE A 195 0.90 -13.47 -16.18
C ILE A 195 1.62 -12.96 -17.44
N ALA A 196 2.88 -13.35 -17.64
CA ALA A 196 3.64 -12.98 -18.83
C ALA A 196 3.04 -13.61 -20.10
N ASP A 197 2.60 -14.86 -20.05
CA ASP A 197 2.03 -15.55 -21.20
C ASP A 197 0.72 -14.88 -21.65
N HIS A 198 -0.15 -14.55 -20.69
CA HIS A 198 -1.37 -13.79 -20.96
C HIS A 198 -1.06 -12.40 -21.53
N ALA A 199 -0.17 -11.64 -20.90
CA ALA A 199 0.20 -10.30 -21.34
C ALA A 199 0.82 -10.32 -22.76
N LYS A 200 1.74 -11.23 -23.04
CA LYS A 200 2.35 -11.39 -24.39
C LYS A 200 1.32 -11.74 -25.44
N LYS A 201 0.36 -12.60 -25.14
CA LYS A 201 -0.73 -12.91 -26.06
C LYS A 201 -1.54 -11.66 -26.39
N LYS A 202 -1.96 -10.91 -25.36
CA LYS A 202 -2.71 -9.66 -25.50
C LYS A 202 -1.93 -8.60 -26.28
N MET A 203 -0.64 -8.43 -25.99
CA MET A 203 0.23 -7.50 -26.72
C MET A 203 0.28 -7.84 -28.22
N ASN A 204 0.42 -9.12 -28.58
CA ASN A 204 0.47 -9.54 -29.97
C ASN A 204 -0.84 -9.30 -30.73
N GLU A 205 -1.99 -9.52 -30.07
CA GLU A 205 -3.31 -9.18 -30.61
C GLU A 205 -3.42 -7.67 -30.86
N LEU A 206 -3.02 -6.86 -29.88
CA LEU A 206 -3.06 -5.39 -29.95
C LEU A 206 -2.14 -4.82 -31.02
N PHE A 207 -0.92 -5.36 -31.19
CA PHE A 207 -0.03 -4.96 -32.29
C PHE A 207 -0.65 -5.26 -33.66
N THR A 208 -1.36 -6.38 -33.79
CA THR A 208 -2.06 -6.74 -35.02
C THR A 208 -3.21 -5.76 -35.29
N HIS A 209 -4.00 -5.41 -34.28
CA HIS A 209 -5.04 -4.38 -34.39
C HIS A 209 -4.49 -3.00 -34.72
N ALA A 210 -3.30 -2.67 -34.22
CA ALA A 210 -2.58 -1.45 -34.57
C ALA A 210 -2.04 -1.43 -36.02
N GLY A 211 -2.19 -2.53 -36.76
CA GLY A 211 -1.74 -2.67 -38.14
C GLY A 211 -0.28 -3.10 -38.30
N ILE A 212 0.39 -3.53 -37.22
CA ILE A 212 1.75 -4.05 -37.29
C ILE A 212 1.70 -5.51 -37.73
N ASN A 213 2.40 -5.84 -38.82
CA ASN A 213 2.43 -7.21 -39.36
C ASN A 213 2.98 -8.20 -38.31
N GLU A 214 2.46 -9.43 -38.26
CA GLU A 214 2.98 -10.48 -37.36
C GLU A 214 4.44 -10.82 -37.61
N ASN A 215 4.91 -10.69 -38.86
CA ASN A 215 6.29 -10.92 -39.25
C ASN A 215 7.20 -9.69 -39.03
N ASP A 216 6.63 -8.53 -38.69
CA ASP A 216 7.42 -7.35 -38.31
C ASP A 216 7.86 -7.47 -36.85
N ILE A 217 8.81 -8.38 -36.64
CA ILE A 217 9.33 -8.73 -35.31
C ILE A 217 10.08 -7.53 -34.71
N GLU A 218 10.73 -6.72 -35.53
CA GLU A 218 11.51 -5.56 -35.09
C GLU A 218 10.62 -4.49 -34.48
N THR A 219 9.55 -4.06 -35.17
CA THR A 219 8.61 -3.06 -34.66
C THR A 219 7.86 -3.56 -33.43
N ARG A 220 7.44 -4.84 -33.41
CA ARG A 220 6.78 -5.43 -32.24
C ARG A 220 7.70 -5.48 -31.02
N LYS A 221 8.95 -5.89 -31.23
CA LYS A 221 9.96 -5.92 -30.18
C LYS A 221 10.27 -4.51 -29.66
N HIS A 222 10.37 -3.52 -30.54
CA HIS A 222 10.57 -2.13 -30.14
C HIS A 222 9.50 -1.65 -29.14
N TYR A 223 8.21 -1.85 -29.44
CA TYR A 223 7.15 -1.45 -28.52
C TYR A 223 7.08 -2.31 -27.25
N GLU A 224 7.43 -3.60 -27.32
CA GLU A 224 7.61 -4.42 -26.13
C GLU A 224 8.75 -3.88 -25.24
N ASP A 225 9.87 -3.47 -25.83
CA ASP A 225 11.02 -2.91 -25.11
C ASP A 225 10.68 -1.53 -24.51
N LEU A 226 9.84 -0.70 -25.17
CA LEU A 226 9.29 0.52 -24.56
C LEU A 226 8.41 0.22 -23.35
N GLY A 227 7.55 -0.79 -23.44
CA GLY A 227 6.74 -1.25 -22.30
C GLY A 227 7.60 -1.81 -21.16
N TRP A 228 8.71 -2.47 -21.49
CA TRP A 228 9.67 -2.97 -20.50
C TRP A 228 10.42 -1.82 -19.82
N PHE A 229 10.86 -0.82 -20.59
CA PHE A 229 11.45 0.41 -20.07
C PHE A 229 10.50 1.10 -19.09
N LEU A 230 9.22 1.25 -19.47
CA LEU A 230 8.18 1.79 -18.59
C LEU A 230 8.05 0.98 -17.29
N SER A 231 7.94 -0.34 -17.39
CA SER A 231 7.82 -1.24 -16.22
C SER A 231 8.99 -1.11 -15.24
N ILE A 232 10.20 -0.87 -15.73
CA ILE A 232 11.37 -0.67 -14.87
C ILE A 232 11.39 0.75 -14.31
N ALA A 233 11.07 1.75 -15.12
CA ALA A 233 11.05 3.15 -14.71
C ALA A 233 10.03 3.41 -13.60
N GLU A 234 8.80 2.89 -13.71
CA GLU A 234 7.78 3.03 -12.67
C GLU A 234 8.24 2.38 -11.36
N ARG A 235 8.78 1.15 -11.44
CA ARG A 235 9.27 0.38 -10.29
C ARG A 235 10.44 1.02 -9.55
N ILE A 236 11.29 1.77 -10.27
CA ILE A 236 12.42 2.52 -9.69
C ILE A 236 11.95 3.87 -9.14
N SER A 237 10.99 4.52 -9.78
CA SER A 237 10.58 5.90 -9.50
C SER A 237 10.27 6.15 -8.02
N GLY A 238 9.42 5.31 -7.41
CA GLY A 238 9.01 5.45 -6.01
C GLY A 238 10.15 5.29 -5.00
N TYR A 239 11.27 4.67 -5.40
CA TYR A 239 12.45 4.49 -4.57
C TYR A 239 13.60 5.45 -4.91
N ALA A 240 13.48 6.23 -5.98
CA ALA A 240 14.50 7.16 -6.44
C ALA A 240 14.15 8.64 -6.15
N LEU A 241 12.86 8.97 -6.16
CA LEU A 241 12.39 10.37 -6.10
C LEU A 241 12.56 11.02 -4.72
N ASP A 242 12.56 10.25 -3.65
CA ASP A 242 12.62 10.76 -2.27
C ASP A 242 13.46 9.84 -1.35
N ASN A 243 13.57 10.19 -0.08
CA ASN A 243 14.39 9.52 0.92
C ASN A 243 13.77 8.20 1.43
N PHE A 244 14.50 7.54 2.33
CA PHE A 244 14.13 6.23 2.86
C PHE A 244 12.79 6.22 3.62
N THR A 245 12.39 7.34 4.24
CA THR A 245 11.09 7.44 4.93
C THR A 245 9.95 7.28 3.93
N HIS A 246 10.03 7.95 2.79
CA HIS A 246 9.06 7.82 1.71
C HIS A 246 9.06 6.42 1.11
N SER A 247 10.25 5.88 0.81
CA SER A 247 10.42 4.52 0.29
C SER A 247 9.80 3.45 1.20
N ARG A 248 9.97 3.59 2.52
CA ARG A 248 9.37 2.69 3.51
C ARG A 248 7.85 2.81 3.53
N ASP A 249 7.31 4.02 3.43
CA ASP A 249 5.87 4.22 3.36
C ASP A 249 5.27 3.61 2.08
N LEU A 250 6.01 3.67 0.97
CA LEU A 250 5.67 3.00 -0.29
C LEU A 250 5.60 1.48 -0.11
N ALA A 251 6.66 0.87 0.42
CA ALA A 251 6.73 -0.56 0.68
C ALA A 251 5.62 -1.03 1.63
N ARG A 252 5.26 -0.22 2.63
CA ARG A 252 4.14 -0.49 3.54
C ARG A 252 2.78 -0.47 2.84
N ARG A 253 2.55 0.49 1.93
CA ARG A 253 1.31 0.53 1.13
C ARG A 253 1.20 -0.68 0.22
N ASN A 254 2.31 -1.09 -0.42
CA ASN A 254 2.36 -2.30 -1.24
C ASN A 254 2.10 -3.57 -0.42
N ALA A 255 2.78 -3.71 0.71
CA ALA A 255 2.58 -4.82 1.63
C ALA A 255 1.13 -4.91 2.12
N TYR A 256 0.51 -3.76 2.40
CA TYR A 256 -0.89 -3.69 2.79
C TYR A 256 -1.81 -4.23 1.69
N VAL A 257 -1.62 -3.78 0.44
CA VAL A 257 -2.39 -4.24 -0.74
C VAL A 257 -2.23 -5.74 -0.98
N LEU A 258 -1.03 -6.27 -0.74
CA LEU A 258 -0.73 -7.69 -0.89
C LEU A 258 -1.11 -8.53 0.33
N GLY A 259 -1.63 -7.90 1.40
CA GLY A 259 -1.97 -8.58 2.65
C GLY A 259 -0.77 -9.17 3.40
N TRP A 260 0.44 -8.67 3.12
CA TRP A 260 1.67 -9.13 3.77
C TRP A 260 1.71 -8.76 5.24
N HIS A 261 2.24 -9.67 6.06
CA HIS A 261 2.52 -9.37 7.45
C HIS A 261 3.64 -8.31 7.55
N PRO A 262 3.56 -7.31 8.47
CA PRO A 262 4.56 -6.25 8.57
C PRO A 262 6.02 -6.72 8.76
N SER A 263 6.23 -7.92 9.30
CA SER A 263 7.56 -8.51 9.48
C SER A 263 8.22 -9.00 8.18
N LEU A 264 7.48 -9.06 7.07
CA LEU A 264 7.99 -9.50 5.78
C LEU A 264 8.40 -8.32 4.89
N ILE A 265 8.05 -7.08 5.25
CA ILE A 265 8.19 -5.91 4.38
C ILE A 265 9.64 -5.70 3.94
N ASN A 266 10.62 -5.74 4.86
CA ASN A 266 12.02 -5.51 4.51
C ASN A 266 12.60 -6.68 3.71
N GLU A 267 12.27 -7.91 4.10
CA GLU A 267 12.69 -9.12 3.37
C GLU A 267 12.18 -9.10 1.93
N GLU A 268 10.88 -8.89 1.74
CA GLU A 268 10.26 -8.85 0.42
C GLU A 268 10.72 -7.63 -0.39
N SER A 269 10.97 -6.49 0.24
CA SER A 269 11.60 -5.34 -0.43
C SER A 269 13.00 -5.71 -0.93
N VAL A 270 13.82 -6.41 -0.14
CA VAL A 270 15.14 -6.88 -0.59
C VAL A 270 15.03 -7.88 -1.74
N LYS A 271 14.06 -8.81 -1.69
CA LYS A 271 13.77 -9.72 -2.82
C LYS A 271 13.35 -8.95 -4.08
N TYR A 272 12.48 -7.96 -3.93
CA TYR A 272 12.06 -7.06 -4.99
C TYR A 272 13.24 -6.33 -5.63
N PHE A 273 14.15 -5.75 -4.83
CA PHE A 273 15.33 -5.08 -5.39
C PHE A 273 16.32 -6.05 -6.05
N ASN A 274 16.41 -7.29 -5.56
CA ASN A 274 17.23 -8.31 -6.20
C ASN A 274 16.68 -8.72 -7.58
N ALA A 275 15.37 -8.61 -7.81
CA ALA A 275 14.76 -8.92 -9.11
C ALA A 275 15.30 -8.02 -10.25
N PHE A 276 15.72 -6.79 -9.97
CA PHE A 276 16.35 -5.91 -10.96
C PHE A 276 17.66 -6.48 -11.53
N LYS A 277 18.33 -7.42 -10.83
CA LYS A 277 19.51 -8.11 -11.37
C LYS A 277 19.17 -9.03 -12.54
N GLU A 278 17.95 -9.57 -12.56
CA GLU A 278 17.46 -10.40 -13.67
C GLU A 278 17.04 -9.53 -14.87
N GLU A 279 16.68 -8.28 -14.62
CA GLU A 279 16.33 -7.27 -15.62
C GLU A 279 17.44 -6.21 -15.78
N ARG A 280 18.71 -6.65 -15.64
CA ARG A 280 19.87 -5.75 -15.51
C ARG A 280 20.02 -4.79 -16.67
N GLU A 281 19.87 -5.27 -17.90
CA GLU A 281 20.02 -4.44 -19.11
C GLU A 281 19.08 -3.23 -19.09
N MET A 282 17.78 -3.46 -18.88
CA MET A 282 16.80 -2.39 -18.84
C MET A 282 16.93 -1.53 -17.57
N THR A 283 17.30 -2.13 -16.44
CA THR A 283 17.61 -1.39 -15.20
C THR A 283 18.76 -0.41 -15.40
N GLU A 284 19.86 -0.86 -16.01
CA GLU A 284 21.00 0.00 -16.35
C GLU A 284 20.59 1.09 -17.34
N CYS A 285 19.80 0.76 -18.36
CA CYS A 285 19.27 1.74 -19.33
C CYS A 285 18.46 2.87 -18.65
N VAL A 286 17.51 2.51 -17.78
CA VAL A 286 16.68 3.49 -17.06
C VAL A 286 17.54 4.35 -16.12
N LEU A 287 18.44 3.73 -15.35
CA LEU A 287 19.32 4.44 -14.42
C LEU A 287 20.36 5.30 -15.15
N GLU A 288 20.84 4.92 -16.34
CA GLU A 288 21.74 5.77 -17.13
C GLU A 288 21.11 7.11 -17.47
N GLY A 289 19.81 7.12 -17.76
CA GLY A 289 19.04 8.28 -18.21
C GLY A 289 18.61 9.28 -17.13
N ILE A 290 18.81 9.01 -15.85
CA ILE A 290 18.42 9.94 -14.77
C ILE A 290 19.63 10.71 -14.20
N PRO A 291 19.44 11.87 -13.55
CA PRO A 291 20.52 12.57 -12.87
C PRO A 291 21.13 11.76 -11.72
N GLU A 292 22.43 11.97 -11.46
CA GLU A 292 23.21 11.22 -10.46
C GLU A 292 22.61 11.26 -9.05
N GLU A 293 21.97 12.37 -8.68
CA GLU A 293 21.27 12.52 -7.41
C GLU A 293 20.17 11.46 -7.21
N TYR A 294 19.37 11.18 -8.24
CA TYR A 294 18.30 10.18 -8.15
C TYR A 294 18.86 8.75 -8.16
N LYS A 295 19.95 8.50 -8.89
CA LYS A 295 20.66 7.19 -8.84
C LYS A 295 21.18 6.92 -7.45
N LYS A 296 21.85 7.91 -6.86
CA LYS A 296 22.38 7.82 -5.50
C LYS A 296 21.25 7.55 -4.50
N ARG A 297 20.15 8.31 -4.56
CA ARG A 297 18.99 8.09 -3.69
C ARG A 297 18.40 6.69 -3.82
N PHE A 298 18.25 6.18 -5.04
CA PHE A 298 17.79 4.81 -5.27
C PHE A 298 18.67 3.79 -4.57
N TRP A 299 19.99 3.85 -4.78
CA TRP A 299 20.92 2.90 -4.16
C TRP A 299 21.04 3.07 -2.64
N ASP A 300 20.99 4.31 -2.12
CA ASP A 300 20.95 4.58 -0.69
C ASP A 300 19.70 3.94 -0.05
N ASN A 301 18.53 4.04 -0.70
CA ASN A 301 17.29 3.43 -0.24
C ASN A 301 17.34 1.91 -0.31
N VAL A 302 17.88 1.33 -1.40
CA VAL A 302 18.10 -0.13 -1.53
C VAL A 302 19.00 -0.63 -0.40
N GLU A 303 20.09 0.07 -0.08
CA GLU A 303 20.98 -0.33 1.00
C GLU A 303 20.32 -0.18 2.38
N ALA A 304 19.56 0.89 2.60
CA ALA A 304 18.81 1.08 3.84
C ALA A 304 17.80 -0.05 4.10
N PHE A 305 17.14 -0.58 3.07
CA PHE A 305 16.28 -1.77 3.22
C PHE A 305 17.08 -3.04 3.59
N LYS A 306 18.27 -3.23 3.02
CA LYS A 306 19.14 -4.36 3.41
C LYS A 306 19.60 -4.24 4.86
N GLU A 307 19.99 -3.06 5.30
CA GLU A 307 20.40 -2.82 6.69
C GLU A 307 19.22 -3.01 7.65
N ALA A 308 18.02 -2.52 7.29
CA ALA A 308 16.81 -2.76 8.09
C ALA A 308 16.48 -4.26 8.19
N TRP A 309 16.62 -5.02 7.10
CA TRP A 309 16.42 -6.47 7.13
C TRP A 309 17.48 -7.20 7.96
N LYS A 310 18.75 -6.78 7.89
CA LYS A 310 19.82 -7.32 8.76
C LYS A 310 19.55 -7.03 10.23
N GLU A 311 19.07 -5.84 10.57
CA GLU A 311 18.65 -5.49 11.94
C GLU A 311 17.51 -6.41 12.41
N GLU A 312 16.51 -6.68 11.55
CA GLU A 312 15.42 -7.61 11.85
C GLU A 312 15.90 -9.04 12.12
N ILE A 313 16.82 -9.55 11.29
CA ILE A 313 17.43 -10.87 11.50
C ILE A 313 18.17 -10.91 12.83
N SER A 314 18.98 -9.88 13.13
CA SER A 314 19.72 -9.77 14.40
C SER A 314 18.79 -9.77 15.62
N VAL A 315 17.70 -8.99 15.56
CA VAL A 315 16.67 -8.97 16.62
C VAL A 315 16.04 -10.34 16.81
N ARG A 316 15.64 -11.02 15.72
CA ARG A 316 15.06 -12.38 15.78
C ARG A 316 16.03 -13.37 16.42
N SER A 317 17.30 -13.38 16.00
CA SER A 317 18.33 -14.24 16.59
C SER A 317 18.59 -13.95 18.07
N SER A 318 18.55 -12.70 18.51
CA SER A 318 18.67 -12.37 19.94
C SER A 318 17.46 -12.84 20.76
N ILE A 319 16.26 -12.87 20.18
CA ILE A 319 15.06 -13.41 20.83
C ILE A 319 15.17 -14.94 20.95
N GLU A 320 15.58 -15.64 19.89
CA GLU A 320 15.81 -17.09 19.89
C GLU A 320 16.86 -17.50 20.92
N ARG A 321 17.95 -16.73 21.03
CA ARG A 321 18.99 -16.92 22.05
C ARG A 321 18.59 -16.45 23.45
N LYS A 322 17.36 -15.96 23.64
CA LYS A 322 16.80 -15.47 24.92
C LYS A 322 17.57 -14.28 25.52
N GLU A 323 18.37 -13.58 24.72
CA GLU A 323 19.12 -12.36 25.03
C GLU A 323 18.21 -11.12 24.99
N LEU A 324 17.18 -11.17 24.14
CA LEU A 324 16.15 -10.15 24.02
C LEU A 324 14.80 -10.73 24.41
N ARG A 325 14.08 -10.05 25.31
CA ARG A 325 12.75 -10.48 25.74
C ARG A 325 11.76 -9.33 25.67
N PHE A 326 10.52 -9.66 25.39
CA PHE A 326 9.43 -8.70 25.42
C PHE A 326 8.74 -8.67 26.77
N VAL A 327 8.44 -7.45 27.23
CA VAL A 327 7.65 -7.17 28.43
C VAL A 327 6.50 -6.27 28.02
N SER A 328 5.26 -6.67 28.31
CA SER A 328 4.09 -5.82 28.11
C SER A 328 3.68 -5.15 29.41
N LEU A 329 3.47 -3.84 29.39
CA LEU A 329 3.08 -3.06 30.57
C LEU A 329 1.76 -2.33 30.30
N VAL A 330 0.82 -2.39 31.25
CA VAL A 330 -0.38 -1.53 31.24
C VAL A 330 0.01 -0.20 31.84
N GLU A 331 -0.03 0.86 31.03
CA GLU A 331 0.32 2.20 31.47
C GLU A 331 -0.80 2.81 32.31
N LYS A 332 -0.43 3.40 33.45
CA LYS A 332 -1.38 4.13 34.29
C LYS A 332 -1.60 5.53 33.71
N ILE A 333 -2.84 5.82 33.32
CA ILE A 333 -3.23 7.14 32.83
C ILE A 333 -3.82 7.94 33.99
N GLU A 334 -2.95 8.46 34.85
CA GLU A 334 -3.31 9.36 35.96
C GLU A 334 -2.98 10.80 35.59
N GLY A 335 -3.82 11.41 34.74
CA GLY A 335 -3.62 12.78 34.27
C GLY A 335 -2.82 12.84 32.97
N GLU A 336 -1.94 13.85 32.82
CA GLU A 336 -1.10 13.95 31.63
C GLU A 336 0.00 12.88 31.65
N PRO A 337 0.15 12.07 30.58
CA PRO A 337 1.20 11.08 30.51
C PRO A 337 2.57 11.75 30.55
N ASP A 338 3.55 11.06 31.14
CA ASP A 338 4.95 11.48 31.16
C ASP A 338 5.37 12.02 29.77
N PRO A 339 5.91 13.26 29.68
CA PRO A 339 6.31 13.85 28.41
C PRO A 339 7.23 12.95 27.58
N ILE A 340 8.12 12.17 28.23
CA ILE A 340 9.04 11.27 27.55
C ILE A 340 8.25 10.11 26.92
N LEU A 341 7.43 9.41 27.70
CA LEU A 341 6.52 8.37 27.18
C LEU A 341 5.67 8.89 26.02
N ARG A 342 5.06 10.07 26.18
CA ARG A 342 4.19 10.71 25.17
C ARG A 342 4.92 10.92 23.84
N GLU A 343 6.15 11.41 23.89
CA GLU A 343 6.95 11.67 22.70
C GLU A 343 7.40 10.37 22.02
N TYR A 344 7.79 9.35 22.79
CA TYR A 344 8.07 8.02 22.25
C TYR A 344 6.87 7.41 21.53
N LEU A 345 5.70 7.44 22.16
CA LEU A 345 4.47 6.93 21.56
C LEU A 345 4.09 7.71 20.30
N LEU A 346 4.30 9.02 20.29
CA LEU A 346 4.06 9.83 19.10
C LEU A 346 5.01 9.46 17.96
N ASN A 347 6.29 9.23 18.26
CA ASN A 347 7.27 8.82 17.25
C ASN A 347 6.91 7.47 16.63
N LEU A 348 6.48 6.50 17.46
CA LEU A 348 5.94 5.23 16.97
C LEU A 348 4.66 5.45 16.16
N HIS A 349 3.74 6.30 16.63
CA HIS A 349 2.49 6.62 15.92
C HIS A 349 2.74 7.20 14.53
N LYS A 350 3.79 8.02 14.38
CA LYS A 350 4.21 8.60 13.10
C LYS A 350 4.71 7.54 12.12
N GLU A 351 5.08 6.35 12.59
CA GLU A 351 5.43 5.22 11.73
C GLU A 351 4.21 4.46 11.21
N LEU A 352 2.99 4.70 11.71
CA LEU A 352 1.79 4.06 11.14
C LEU A 352 1.48 4.59 9.73
N PRO A 353 0.89 3.76 8.85
CA PRO A 353 0.40 4.22 7.55
C PRO A 353 -0.53 5.42 7.70
N ALA A 354 -0.38 6.40 6.79
CA ALA A 354 -1.06 7.70 6.90
C ALA A 354 -2.60 7.60 7.03
N HIS A 355 -3.22 6.58 6.43
CA HIS A 355 -4.67 6.40 6.43
C HIS A 355 -5.25 5.83 7.72
N ILE A 356 -4.42 5.16 8.50
CA ILE A 356 -4.75 4.64 9.84
C ILE A 356 -4.42 5.67 10.92
N ARG A 357 -3.48 6.56 10.63
CA ARG A 357 -3.00 7.58 11.56
C ARG A 357 -4.13 8.56 11.90
N ILE A 358 -4.38 8.77 13.19
CA ILE A 358 -5.23 9.86 13.64
C ILE A 358 -4.42 11.15 13.70
N ASN A 359 -5.09 12.30 13.66
CA ASN A 359 -4.42 13.60 13.81
C ASN A 359 -3.59 13.62 15.12
N GLU A 360 -2.36 14.14 15.06
CA GLU A 360 -1.43 14.20 16.20
C GLU A 360 -2.05 14.86 17.45
N GLU A 361 -2.80 15.94 17.30
CA GLU A 361 -3.47 16.60 18.42
C GLU A 361 -4.52 15.69 19.05
N LYS A 362 -5.29 14.98 18.22
CA LYS A 362 -6.27 13.99 18.68
C LYS A 362 -5.57 12.80 19.36
N PHE A 363 -4.44 12.35 18.81
CA PHE A 363 -3.61 11.31 19.42
C PHE A 363 -3.13 11.75 20.81
N ARG A 364 -2.50 12.93 20.92
CA ARG A 364 -2.03 13.48 22.20
C ARG A 364 -3.16 13.60 23.22
N LYS A 365 -4.32 14.14 22.83
CA LYS A 365 -5.51 14.22 23.70
C LYS A 365 -5.98 12.86 24.17
N SER A 366 -5.97 11.86 23.29
CA SER A 366 -6.44 10.51 23.60
C SER A 366 -5.52 9.74 24.57
N LEU A 367 -4.25 10.14 24.72
CA LEU A 367 -3.33 9.56 25.70
C LEU A 367 -3.60 10.05 27.13
N SER A 368 -4.37 11.14 27.30
CA SER A 368 -4.74 11.70 28.60
C SER A 368 -6.16 11.32 29.05
N ASP A 369 -6.94 10.59 28.22
CA ASP A 369 -8.28 10.11 28.61
C ASP A 369 -8.15 8.92 29.58
N LYS A 370 -8.70 9.04 30.78
CA LYS A 370 -8.69 7.99 31.81
C LYS A 370 -9.37 6.68 31.37
N ARG A 371 -10.26 6.76 30.37
CA ARG A 371 -10.95 5.59 29.80
C ARG A 371 -10.09 4.86 28.77
N THR A 372 -8.97 5.46 28.33
CA THR A 372 -8.03 4.81 27.44
C THR A 372 -7.36 3.63 28.15
N ILE A 373 -7.32 2.49 27.48
CA ILE A 373 -6.43 1.39 27.79
C ILE A 373 -5.17 1.63 26.96
N LEU A 374 -4.01 1.74 27.59
CA LEU A 374 -2.74 1.92 26.93
C LEU A 374 -1.77 0.83 27.41
N ILE A 375 -1.20 0.11 26.47
CA ILE A 375 -0.21 -0.93 26.73
C ILE A 375 1.04 -0.65 25.91
N THR A 376 2.20 -0.74 26.56
CA THR A 376 3.49 -0.66 25.89
C THR A 376 4.15 -2.02 25.79
N LEU A 377 4.91 -2.21 24.71
CA LEU A 377 5.82 -3.33 24.50
C LEU A 377 7.24 -2.81 24.72
N ARG A 378 7.96 -3.42 25.66
CA ARG A 378 9.30 -3.02 26.08
C ARG A 378 10.28 -4.17 25.94
N VAL A 379 11.56 -3.84 25.83
CA VAL A 379 12.64 -4.81 25.72
C VAL A 379 13.31 -5.02 27.07
N ASN A 380 13.46 -6.29 27.45
CA ASN A 380 14.16 -6.86 28.62
C ASN A 380 13.56 -6.55 29.98
N GLU A 381 13.15 -5.32 30.24
CA GLU A 381 12.71 -4.85 31.56
C GLU A 381 11.48 -3.94 31.47
N GLU A 382 10.74 -3.78 32.57
CA GLU A 382 9.57 -2.89 32.66
C GLU A 382 9.92 -1.42 32.39
N TYR A 383 11.13 -0.98 32.72
CA TYR A 383 11.64 0.36 32.40
C TYR A 383 12.52 0.37 31.14
N GLY A 384 12.53 -0.72 30.40
CA GLY A 384 13.29 -0.88 29.18
C GLY A 384 12.75 -0.04 28.01
N LYS A 385 13.51 -0.07 26.91
CA LYS A 385 13.17 0.66 25.68
C LYS A 385 11.80 0.22 25.15
N ILE A 386 10.91 1.18 24.93
CA ILE A 386 9.61 0.96 24.29
C ILE A 386 9.85 0.70 22.79
N VAL A 387 9.35 -0.43 22.32
CA VAL A 387 9.44 -0.87 20.92
C VAL A 387 8.07 -1.11 20.29
N GLY A 388 6.99 -0.93 21.04
CA GLY A 388 5.64 -0.97 20.51
C GLY A 388 4.62 -0.49 21.52
N TYR A 389 3.41 -0.27 21.05
CA TYR A 389 2.27 0.04 21.89
C TYR A 389 0.97 -0.38 21.22
N VAL A 390 -0.07 -0.48 22.03
CA VAL A 390 -1.45 -0.52 21.57
C VAL A 390 -2.30 0.30 22.51
N LYS A 391 -3.33 0.95 21.95
CA LYS A 391 -4.29 1.72 22.73
C LYS A 391 -5.71 1.50 22.24
N GLY A 392 -6.66 1.92 23.04
CA GLY A 392 -8.08 1.79 22.75
C GLY A 392 -8.91 2.29 23.91
N GLY A 393 -10.22 2.16 23.81
CA GLY A 393 -11.14 2.64 24.84
C GLY A 393 -12.59 2.34 24.47
N PRO A 394 -13.58 2.97 25.12
CA PRO A 394 -14.99 2.78 24.81
C PRO A 394 -15.26 2.98 23.32
N LEU A 395 -16.00 2.05 22.70
CA LEU A 395 -16.38 2.11 21.28
C LEU A 395 -17.05 3.45 20.91
N GLU A 396 -17.80 4.03 21.83
CA GLU A 396 -18.54 5.28 21.66
C GLU A 396 -17.64 6.50 21.37
N ASN A 397 -16.35 6.40 21.66
CA ASN A 397 -15.38 7.48 21.37
C ASN A 397 -14.88 7.44 19.90
N TYR A 398 -15.26 6.43 19.12
CA TYR A 398 -14.74 6.17 17.79
C TYR A 398 -15.80 6.35 16.71
N LYS A 399 -15.37 6.91 15.57
CA LYS A 399 -16.19 6.96 14.37
C LYS A 399 -15.84 5.77 13.50
N LEU A 400 -16.79 4.86 13.32
CA LEU A 400 -16.61 3.70 12.46
C LEU A 400 -16.64 4.10 10.98
N ARG A 401 -15.99 3.28 10.15
CA ARG A 401 -15.97 3.42 8.70
C ARG A 401 -17.40 3.30 8.15
N ARG A 402 -17.66 3.96 7.03
CA ARG A 402 -18.98 3.93 6.37
C ARG A 402 -19.39 2.47 6.12
N GLY A 403 -20.65 2.16 6.44
CA GLY A 403 -21.21 0.82 6.27
C GLY A 403 -20.98 -0.11 7.47
N THR A 404 -20.06 0.21 8.38
CA THR A 404 -19.94 -0.56 9.62
C THR A 404 -21.08 -0.20 10.57
N HIS A 405 -21.87 -1.22 10.91
CA HIS A 405 -22.93 -1.14 11.90
C HIS A 405 -22.62 -2.14 13.03
N ASP A 406 -22.09 -1.65 14.14
CA ASP A 406 -21.91 -2.47 15.34
C ASP A 406 -23.15 -2.32 16.24
N GLU A 407 -23.88 -3.42 16.46
CA GLU A 407 -25.08 -3.45 17.31
C GLU A 407 -24.81 -3.07 18.79
N ASN A 408 -23.57 -3.17 19.26
CA ASN A 408 -23.19 -2.80 20.63
C ASN A 408 -22.81 -1.31 20.75
N MET A 409 -22.89 -0.54 19.66
CA MET A 409 -22.61 0.89 19.68
C MET A 409 -23.62 1.62 20.59
N GLY A 410 -23.14 2.23 21.67
CA GLY A 410 -23.97 2.96 22.64
C GLY A 410 -24.30 2.17 23.91
N GLU A 411 -24.07 0.85 23.90
CA GLU A 411 -24.32 -0.05 25.04
C GLU A 411 -23.21 0.04 26.12
N ARG A 412 -22.06 0.66 25.81
CA ARG A 412 -20.90 0.80 26.70
C ARG A 412 -20.32 -0.53 27.18
N THR A 413 -20.55 -1.60 26.43
CA THR A 413 -20.07 -2.96 26.68
C THR A 413 -18.86 -3.34 25.82
N THR A 414 -18.48 -2.51 24.86
CA THR A 414 -17.44 -2.82 23.86
C THR A 414 -16.28 -1.84 23.94
N ALA A 415 -15.06 -2.37 23.99
CA ALA A 415 -13.84 -1.59 23.79
C ALA A 415 -13.39 -1.65 22.33
N TYR A 416 -13.05 -0.51 21.75
CA TYR A 416 -12.39 -0.42 20.45
C TYR A 416 -10.88 -0.48 20.63
N LEU A 417 -10.25 -1.44 19.96
CA LEU A 417 -8.81 -1.63 19.90
C LEU A 417 -8.27 -0.90 18.66
N GLU A 418 -7.44 0.12 18.85
CA GLU A 418 -6.75 0.80 17.75
C GLU A 418 -5.64 -0.09 17.18
N HIS A 419 -5.04 0.36 16.08
CA HIS A 419 -4.00 -0.39 15.40
C HIS A 419 -2.79 -0.61 16.30
N ILE A 420 -2.33 -1.87 16.33
CA ILE A 420 -1.12 -2.25 17.03
C ILE A 420 0.07 -1.62 16.30
N CYS A 421 0.89 -0.88 17.05
CA CYS A 421 2.07 -0.23 16.52
C CYS A 421 3.31 -0.85 17.13
N ILE A 422 4.14 -1.51 16.33
CA ILE A 422 5.45 -2.01 16.74
C ILE A 422 6.48 -1.38 15.82
N LYS A 423 7.61 -1.01 16.41
CA LYS A 423 8.76 -0.49 15.68
C LYS A 423 9.22 -1.56 14.67
N MET A 424 9.48 -1.14 13.44
CA MET A 424 10.13 -2.01 12.45
C MET A 424 11.45 -2.54 13.00
N GLY A 425 11.81 -3.80 12.70
CA GLY A 425 12.82 -4.52 13.49
C GLY A 425 12.23 -5.54 14.46
N TYR A 426 11.12 -5.21 15.11
CA TYR A 426 10.55 -5.99 16.23
C TYR A 426 9.26 -6.72 15.88
N TRP A 427 8.73 -6.55 14.66
CA TRP A 427 7.62 -7.33 14.15
C TRP A 427 8.01 -8.79 13.90
N GLY A 428 7.04 -9.71 14.00
CA GLY A 428 7.25 -11.13 13.72
C GLY A 428 7.77 -11.93 14.91
N ALA A 429 8.27 -11.26 15.95
CA ALA A 429 8.41 -11.85 17.27
C ALA A 429 7.14 -11.56 18.09
N THR A 430 6.76 -12.47 18.99
CA THR A 430 5.45 -12.57 19.70
C THR A 430 4.91 -11.31 20.39
N GLY A 431 5.61 -10.17 20.35
CA GLY A 431 5.23 -8.89 20.93
C GLY A 431 3.86 -8.36 20.51
N GLY A 432 3.47 -8.49 19.23
CA GLY A 432 2.13 -8.07 18.79
C GLY A 432 1.00 -8.90 19.39
N HIS A 433 1.23 -10.20 19.53
CA HIS A 433 0.33 -11.09 20.25
C HIS A 433 0.28 -10.73 21.74
N LEU A 434 1.43 -10.49 22.38
CA LEU A 434 1.55 -10.15 23.79
C LEU A 434 0.75 -8.89 24.18
N ILE A 435 0.97 -7.76 23.48
CA ILE A 435 0.25 -6.51 23.80
C ILE A 435 -1.24 -6.58 23.48
N ARG A 436 -1.63 -7.37 22.46
CA ARG A 436 -3.04 -7.63 22.17
C ARG A 436 -3.69 -8.42 23.30
N LEU A 437 -3.09 -9.52 23.74
CA LEU A 437 -3.61 -10.31 24.86
C LEU A 437 -3.73 -9.47 26.12
N GLN A 438 -2.71 -8.67 26.43
CA GLN A 438 -2.75 -7.76 27.57
C GLN A 438 -3.89 -6.74 27.45
N PHE A 439 -4.21 -6.29 26.22
CA PHE A 439 -5.33 -5.39 25.97
C PHE A 439 -6.66 -6.09 26.22
N LEU A 440 -6.84 -7.31 25.73
CA LEU A 440 -8.05 -8.10 25.97
C LEU A 440 -8.26 -8.33 27.47
N ASN A 441 -7.21 -8.69 28.19
CA ASN A 441 -7.25 -8.88 29.64
C ASN A 441 -7.62 -7.61 30.39
N GLU A 442 -7.01 -6.46 30.04
CA GLU A 442 -7.31 -5.17 30.67
C GLU A 442 -8.73 -4.69 30.32
N ALA A 443 -9.21 -4.91 29.10
CA ALA A 443 -10.59 -4.62 28.72
C ALA A 443 -11.59 -5.46 29.53
N LYS A 444 -11.32 -6.76 29.69
CA LYS A 444 -12.14 -7.66 30.54
C LYS A 444 -12.15 -7.20 31.99
N LYS A 445 -11.00 -6.83 32.56
CA LYS A 445 -10.89 -6.29 33.94
C LYS A 445 -11.69 -5.00 34.12
N ARG A 446 -11.79 -4.17 33.08
CA ARG A 446 -12.61 -2.94 33.08
C ARG A 446 -14.10 -3.18 32.82
N GLY A 447 -14.54 -4.44 32.70
CA GLY A 447 -15.94 -4.82 32.58
C GLY A 447 -16.50 -4.83 31.17
N TYR A 448 -15.65 -4.69 30.14
CA TYR A 448 -16.11 -4.85 28.76
C TYR A 448 -16.43 -6.32 28.45
N LYS A 449 -17.48 -6.55 27.66
CA LYS A 449 -17.89 -7.86 27.15
C LYS A 449 -17.23 -8.18 25.81
N TYR A 450 -16.94 -7.15 25.02
CA TYR A 450 -16.42 -7.29 23.67
C TYR A 450 -15.22 -6.38 23.43
N VAL A 451 -14.35 -6.82 22.51
CA VAL A 451 -13.34 -5.95 21.88
C VAL A 451 -13.55 -5.96 20.38
N THR A 452 -13.45 -4.81 19.74
CA THR A 452 -13.60 -4.68 18.29
C THR A 452 -12.46 -3.88 17.67
N ALA A 453 -12.12 -4.18 16.41
CA ALA A 453 -11.08 -3.47 15.66
C ALA A 453 -11.22 -3.68 14.15
N TYR A 454 -10.49 -2.87 13.39
CA TYR A 454 -10.22 -3.09 11.97
C TYR A 454 -8.89 -3.82 11.78
N VAL A 455 -8.89 -4.97 11.11
CA VAL A 455 -7.69 -5.78 10.85
C VAL A 455 -7.81 -6.44 9.48
N HIS A 456 -6.68 -6.66 8.81
CA HIS A 456 -6.66 -7.32 7.50
C HIS A 456 -7.26 -8.74 7.59
N ARG A 457 -8.11 -9.11 6.62
CA ARG A 457 -8.92 -10.33 6.62
C ARG A 457 -8.09 -11.59 6.87
N ASN A 458 -6.94 -11.73 6.21
CA ASN A 458 -6.09 -12.92 6.38
C ASN A 458 -5.67 -13.11 7.84
N VAL A 459 -5.41 -12.02 8.57
CA VAL A 459 -5.05 -12.08 10.00
C VAL A 459 -6.25 -12.51 10.85
N ILE A 460 -7.46 -12.04 10.51
CA ILE A 460 -8.69 -12.45 11.22
C ILE A 460 -8.99 -13.93 10.98
N ILE A 461 -8.95 -14.37 9.72
CA ILE A 461 -9.19 -15.77 9.33
C ILE A 461 -8.19 -16.69 10.03
N HIS A 462 -6.89 -16.34 10.03
CA HIS A 462 -5.87 -17.12 10.74
C HIS A 462 -6.17 -17.28 12.23
N ARG A 463 -6.65 -16.21 12.88
CA ARG A 463 -7.01 -16.26 14.30
C ARG A 463 -8.26 -17.10 14.56
N ILE A 464 -9.27 -17.01 13.70
CA ILE A 464 -10.46 -17.88 13.76
C ILE A 464 -10.07 -19.35 13.60
N ASN A 465 -9.19 -19.67 12.64
CA ASN A 465 -8.70 -21.02 12.41
C ASN A 465 -7.90 -21.57 13.60
N LYS A 466 -7.26 -20.69 14.39
CA LYS A 466 -6.61 -21.02 15.67
C LYS A 466 -7.59 -21.14 16.85
N GLY A 467 -8.89 -21.02 16.63
CA GLY A 467 -9.92 -21.19 17.65
C GLY A 467 -10.28 -19.92 18.44
N GLU A 468 -9.79 -18.74 18.04
CA GLU A 468 -10.21 -17.49 18.69
C GLU A 468 -11.70 -17.20 18.42
N ASN A 469 -12.43 -16.74 19.45
CA ASN A 469 -13.85 -16.41 19.32
C ASN A 469 -14.05 -15.05 18.67
N ILE A 470 -13.95 -15.02 17.34
CA ILE A 470 -14.05 -13.81 16.53
C ILE A 470 -15.25 -13.92 15.59
N GLU A 471 -16.03 -12.83 15.54
CA GLU A 471 -17.08 -12.61 14.56
C GLU A 471 -16.64 -11.50 13.60
N ILE A 472 -16.74 -11.72 12.28
CA ILE A 472 -16.54 -10.67 11.29
C ILE A 472 -17.86 -9.92 11.11
N ILE A 473 -17.90 -8.66 11.52
CA ILE A 473 -19.10 -7.82 11.50
C ILE A 473 -19.28 -7.14 10.14
N GLN A 474 -18.18 -6.64 9.54
CA GLN A 474 -18.23 -5.99 8.23
C GLN A 474 -16.98 -6.33 7.42
N LYS A 475 -17.20 -6.85 6.21
CA LYS A 475 -16.15 -7.05 5.22
C LYS A 475 -15.97 -5.84 4.32
N TYR A 476 -14.74 -5.55 3.94
CA TYR A 476 -14.42 -4.48 3.00
C TYR A 476 -13.63 -5.00 1.81
N GLU A 477 -13.98 -4.52 0.61
CA GLU A 477 -13.24 -4.80 -0.62
C GLU A 477 -12.91 -3.48 -1.32
N PRO A 478 -11.79 -3.39 -2.06
CA PRO A 478 -10.79 -4.44 -2.27
C PRO A 478 -9.77 -4.58 -1.12
N ASP A 479 -9.82 -3.69 -0.13
CA ASP A 479 -8.74 -3.51 0.85
C ASP A 479 -8.69 -4.52 1.99
N ARG A 480 -9.71 -5.36 2.13
CA ARG A 480 -9.80 -6.47 3.08
C ARG A 480 -9.56 -6.06 4.53
N LEU A 481 -9.75 -4.79 4.86
CA LEU A 481 -9.64 -4.27 6.22
C LEU A 481 -10.98 -4.42 6.92
N ASP A 482 -11.24 -5.63 7.34
CA ASP A 482 -12.52 -6.02 7.90
C ASP A 482 -12.64 -5.56 9.36
N TYR A 483 -13.87 -5.26 9.76
CA TYR A 483 -14.23 -4.94 11.13
C TYR A 483 -14.71 -6.21 11.83
N TYR A 484 -14.08 -6.56 12.95
CA TYR A 484 -14.38 -7.78 13.70
C TYR A 484 -14.69 -7.49 15.17
N ARG A 485 -15.34 -8.44 15.83
CA ARG A 485 -15.63 -8.44 17.26
C ARG A 485 -15.07 -9.71 17.91
N TYR A 486 -14.47 -9.55 19.07
CA TYR A 486 -13.95 -10.61 19.93
C TYR A 486 -14.78 -10.68 21.21
N ASP A 487 -15.24 -11.87 21.58
CA ASP A 487 -16.00 -12.12 22.80
C ASP A 487 -15.09 -12.36 24.02
N LEU A 488 -15.02 -11.38 24.92
CA LEU A 488 -14.19 -11.47 26.13
C LEU A 488 -14.75 -12.43 27.18
N THR A 489 -16.03 -12.83 27.10
CA THR A 489 -16.62 -13.77 28.06
C THR A 489 -16.03 -15.17 27.91
N LYS A 490 -15.53 -15.48 26.72
CA LYS A 490 -14.87 -16.74 26.37
C LYS A 490 -13.35 -16.65 26.43
N LEU A 491 -12.81 -15.50 26.81
CA LEU A 491 -11.39 -15.36 27.09
C LEU A 491 -11.06 -16.17 28.35
N VAL A 492 -10.50 -17.37 28.16
CA VAL A 492 -9.90 -18.15 29.24
C VAL A 492 -8.76 -17.30 29.82
N GLU A 493 -8.69 -17.18 31.14
CA GLU A 493 -7.57 -16.51 31.81
C GLU A 493 -6.31 -17.37 31.65
N GLU A 494 -5.69 -17.30 30.49
CA GLU A 494 -4.37 -17.87 30.26
C GLU A 494 -3.30 -16.81 30.55
N PHE A 495 -2.45 -17.13 31.53
CA PHE A 495 -1.20 -16.48 31.95
C PHE A 495 -1.28 -15.18 32.77
N SER A 496 -1.09 -15.32 34.08
CA SER A 496 -0.41 -14.32 34.91
C SER A 496 1.01 -14.08 34.36
N PRO A 497 1.49 -12.83 34.24
CA PRO A 497 2.85 -12.55 33.82
C PRO A 497 3.82 -12.82 34.98
N SER A 498 4.03 -14.10 35.29
CA SER A 498 5.22 -14.54 36.01
C SER A 498 6.10 -15.25 35.00
N THR A 499 7.15 -14.56 34.58
CA THR A 499 8.41 -15.08 34.03
C THR A 499 8.43 -16.60 33.83
N THR A 500 8.10 -17.13 32.65
CA THR A 500 8.77 -18.29 32.00
C THR A 500 8.11 -18.77 30.71
N TYR A 501 8.99 -19.05 29.75
CA TYR A 501 8.97 -19.98 28.61
C TYR A 501 7.63 -20.39 27.96
N VAL A 502 7.47 -19.97 26.70
CA VAL A 502 6.78 -20.76 25.68
C VAL A 502 7.85 -21.20 24.68
N ASP A 503 8.19 -22.49 24.71
CA ASP A 503 8.89 -23.13 23.59
C ASP A 503 7.91 -23.19 22.42
N ILE A 504 8.27 -22.55 21.30
CA ILE A 504 7.52 -22.61 20.06
C ILE A 504 8.13 -23.74 19.23
N PRO A 505 7.35 -24.75 18.78
CA PRO A 505 7.83 -25.72 17.81
C PRO A 505 8.21 -25.01 16.51
N GLU A 506 9.38 -25.37 15.96
CA GLU A 506 9.81 -24.97 14.63
C GLU A 506 8.74 -25.28 13.57
N ASN A 507 8.64 -24.39 12.58
CA ASN A 507 7.78 -24.41 11.40
C ASN A 507 6.35 -23.91 11.61
N ASN A 508 6.14 -22.64 11.22
CA ASN A 508 5.11 -22.22 10.26
C ASN A 508 5.12 -20.68 10.17
N TYR A 509 6.05 -20.16 9.36
CA TYR A 509 5.92 -18.84 8.76
C TYR A 509 5.46 -19.05 7.31
N GLU A 510 4.15 -19.13 7.13
CA GLU A 510 3.45 -18.84 5.88
C GLU A 510 2.35 -17.81 6.16
#